data_AF-A0AAJ3D5K9-F1
#
_entry.id   AF-A0AAJ3D5K9-F1
#
_cell.length_a   1.000
_cell.length_b   1.000
_cell.length_c   1.000
_cell.angle_alpha   90.00
_cell.angle_beta   90.00
_cell.angle_gamma   90.00
#
_symmetry.space_group_name_H-M   'P 1'
#
loop_
_entity.id
_entity.type
_entity.pdbx_description
1 polymer ?
#
loop_
_entity_poly.entity_id
_entity_poly.type
_entity_poly.pdbx_seq_one_letter_code
_entity_poly.pdbx_strand_id
1 'polypeptide(L)' 'MADAHDMARTVSPPEPCPIGTRDRGNQYLAMAEDGAVYAGMDHVHLLAPTPDEALCRLTSRIRPEATP' A
#
# COMPACT_ATOMS: atom_id res chain seq x y z
N MET A 1 -0.78 -39.85 1.24
CA MET A 1 0.23 -39.06 0.50
C MET A 1 -0.55 -37.92 -0.14
N ALA A 2 -0.52 -36.72 0.47
CA ALA A 2 -1.23 -35.57 -0.07
C ALA A 2 -0.53 -35.11 -1.35
N ASP A 3 -1.32 -34.82 -2.38
CA ASP A 3 -0.88 -34.49 -3.72
C ASP A 3 -0.11 -33.16 -3.73
N ALA A 4 0.96 -33.06 -4.53
CA ALA A 4 1.74 -31.82 -4.65
C ALA A 4 0.91 -30.65 -5.20
N HIS A 5 -0.27 -30.93 -5.76
CA HIS A 5 -1.24 -29.93 -6.18
C HIS A 5 -1.95 -29.22 -5.00
N ASP A 6 -2.00 -29.83 -3.80
CA ASP A 6 -2.63 -29.28 -2.59
C ASP A 6 -1.73 -28.23 -1.89
N MET A 7 -0.41 -28.39 -1.99
CA MET A 7 0.58 -27.42 -1.47
C MET A 7 0.60 -26.09 -2.25
N ALA A 8 0.09 -26.11 -3.49
CA ALA A 8 -0.03 -24.95 -4.38
C ALA A 8 -1.40 -24.28 -4.30
N ARG A 9 -2.16 -24.52 -3.23
CA ARG A 9 -3.09 -23.50 -2.74
C ARG A 9 -2.24 -22.38 -2.12
N THR A 10 -1.45 -21.74 -2.97
CA THR A 10 -0.73 -20.51 -2.71
C THR A 10 -1.78 -19.59 -2.11
N VAL A 11 -1.73 -19.38 -0.80
CA VAL A 11 -2.42 -18.26 -0.19
C VAL A 11 -1.73 -17.06 -0.84
N SER A 12 -2.31 -16.58 -1.95
CA SER A 12 -1.92 -15.29 -2.48
C SER A 12 -1.98 -14.35 -1.28
N PRO A 13 -0.91 -13.58 -1.01
CA PRO A 13 -0.97 -12.63 0.09
C PRO A 13 -2.28 -11.85 -0.07
N PRO A 14 -3.08 -11.74 0.99
CA PRO A 14 -4.41 -11.19 0.90
C PRO A 14 -4.32 -9.84 0.20
N GLU A 15 -5.20 -9.66 -0.78
CA GLU A 15 -5.30 -8.42 -1.54
C GLU A 15 -5.40 -7.26 -0.54
N PRO A 16 -4.57 -6.21 -0.70
CA PRO A 16 -4.49 -5.16 0.29
C PRO A 16 -5.87 -4.47 0.44
N CYS A 17 -6.28 -4.24 1.69
CA CYS A 17 -7.57 -3.67 2.02
C CYS A 17 -7.58 -2.17 1.71
N PRO A 18 -8.55 -1.63 0.95
CA PRO A 18 -8.60 -0.22 0.64
C PRO A 18 -8.91 0.61 1.89
N ILE A 19 -8.08 1.62 2.17
CA ILE A 19 -8.20 2.48 3.36
C ILE A 19 -8.54 3.94 3.04
N GLY A 20 -8.55 4.32 1.75
CA GLY A 20 -8.96 5.67 1.34
C GLY A 20 -8.40 6.11 -0.01
N THR A 21 -8.46 7.42 -0.27
CA THR A 21 -7.89 8.06 -1.47
C THR A 21 -6.93 9.16 -1.06
N ARG A 22 -5.81 9.29 -1.79
CA ARG A 22 -4.72 10.20 -1.44
C ARG A 22 -4.85 11.59 -2.07
N ASP A 23 -5.39 11.69 -3.29
CA ASP A 23 -5.44 12.93 -4.07
C ASP A 23 -6.67 13.00 -5.00
N ARG A 24 -6.95 14.19 -5.57
CA ARG A 24 -8.01 14.41 -6.58
C ARG A 24 -7.85 13.54 -7.85
N GLY A 25 -6.67 12.95 -8.07
CA GLY A 25 -6.30 12.19 -9.27
C GLY A 25 -6.56 10.69 -9.20
N ASN A 26 -7.44 10.21 -8.32
CA ASN A 26 -7.86 8.80 -8.25
C ASN A 26 -6.76 7.82 -7.75
N GLN A 27 -5.87 8.28 -6.86
CA GLN A 27 -4.93 7.38 -6.18
C GLN A 27 -5.59 6.75 -4.95
N TYR A 28 -5.67 5.43 -4.93
CA TYR A 28 -6.15 4.64 -3.81
C TYR A 28 -5.03 4.35 -2.83
N LEU A 29 -5.38 4.30 -1.55
CA LEU A 29 -4.55 3.77 -0.49
C LEU A 29 -5.06 2.39 -0.11
N ALA A 30 -4.16 1.43 0.03
CA ALA A 30 -4.49 0.09 0.48
C ALA A 30 -3.44 -0.42 1.48
N MET A 31 -3.86 -1.29 2.40
CA MET A 31 -3.01 -1.83 3.46
C MET A 31 -2.97 -3.35 3.38
N ALA A 32 -1.77 -3.92 3.36
CA ALA A 32 -1.57 -5.36 3.49
C ALA A 32 -1.73 -5.82 4.95
N GLU A 33 -1.90 -7.12 5.18
CA GLU A 33 -2.07 -7.69 6.53
C GLU A 33 -0.88 -7.42 7.47
N ASP A 34 0.32 -7.27 6.92
CA ASP A 34 1.53 -6.94 7.68
C ASP A 34 1.62 -5.45 8.07
N GLY A 35 0.65 -4.63 7.66
CA GLY A 35 0.59 -3.20 7.93
C GLY A 35 1.31 -2.32 6.90
N ALA A 36 1.92 -2.92 5.86
CA ALA A 36 2.49 -2.14 4.76
C ALA A 36 1.39 -1.38 4.01
N VAL A 37 1.62 -0.09 3.75
CA VAL A 37 0.68 0.79 3.07
C VAL A 37 1.16 1.06 1.65
N TYR A 38 0.27 0.90 0.69
CA TYR A 38 0.50 1.10 -0.73
C TYR A 38 -0.35 2.24 -1.28
N ALA A 39 0.14 2.90 -2.32
CA ALA A 39 -0.61 3.90 -3.07
C ALA A 39 -0.61 3.56 -4.57
N GLY A 40 -1.72 3.81 -5.26
CA GLY A 40 -1.78 3.59 -6.70
C GLY A 40 -3.19 3.43 -7.26
N MET A 41 -3.26 3.09 -8.55
CA MET A 41 -4.50 2.76 -9.24
C MET A 41 -4.27 1.54 -10.15
N ASP A 42 -3.60 1.73 -11.29
CA ASP A 42 -3.24 0.62 -12.20
C ASP A 42 -1.92 -0.07 -11.77
N HIS A 43 -1.04 0.70 -11.13
CA HIS A 43 0.18 0.22 -10.53
C HIS A 43 0.25 0.71 -9.08
N VAL A 44 0.47 -0.23 -8.16
CA VAL A 44 0.64 0.05 -6.74
C VAL A 44 2.13 0.12 -6.40
N HIS A 45 2.49 1.11 -5.57
CA HIS A 45 3.83 1.24 -5.02
C HIS A 45 3.77 1.35 -3.51
N LEU A 46 4.80 0.86 -2.83
CA LEU A 46 4.90 0.95 -1.38
C LEU A 46 5.00 2.43 -0.98
N LEU A 47 4.06 2.89 -0.16
CA LEU A 47 4.09 4.20 0.46
C LEU A 47 4.93 4.17 1.73
N ALA A 48 4.73 3.17 2.59
CA ALA A 48 5.51 2.96 3.80
C ALA A 48 5.35 1.52 4.32
N PRO A 49 6.34 0.96 5.02
CA PRO A 49 6.27 -0.37 5.60
C PRO A 49 5.34 -0.46 6.83
N THR A 50 4.95 0.67 7.43
CA THR A 50 4.06 0.69 8.60
C THR A 50 2.96 1.76 8.48
N PRO A 51 1.82 1.59 9.17
CA PRO A 51 0.74 2.58 9.15
C PRO A 51 1.15 3.92 9.74
N ASP A 52 1.93 3.93 10.82
CA ASP A 52 2.41 5.15 11.47
C ASP A 52 3.31 5.97 10.54
N GLU A 53 4.24 5.30 9.84
CA GLU A 53 5.10 5.98 8.88
C GLU A 53 4.31 6.49 7.67
N ALA A 54 3.30 5.73 7.21
CA ALA A 54 2.40 6.19 6.15
C ALA A 54 1.67 7.47 6.59
N LEU A 55 1.16 7.53 7.82
CA LEU A 55 0.48 8.71 8.36
C LEU A 55 1.42 9.93 8.42
N CYS A 56 2.66 9.74 8.88
CA CYS A 56 3.67 10.80 8.87
C CYS A 56 3.93 11.32 7.46
N ARG A 57 4.09 10.44 6.47
CA ARG A 57 4.34 10.82 5.06
C ARG A 57 3.14 11.55 4.45
N LEU A 58 1.92 11.11 4.74
CA LEU A 58 0.68 11.69 4.22
C LEU A 58 0.38 13.07 4.81
N THR A 59 0.75 13.30 6.07
CA THR A 59 0.47 14.55 6.79
C THR A 59 1.63 15.52 6.81
N SER A 60 2.83 15.08 6.41
CA SER A 60 3.98 15.96 6.21
C SER A 60 3.63 17.03 5.18
N ARG A 61 3.73 18.31 5.58
CA ARG A 61 3.51 19.41 4.64
C ARG A 61 4.51 19.25 3.50
N ILE A 62 4.01 19.22 2.26
CA ILE A 62 4.84 19.46 1.09
C ILE A 62 5.31 20.92 1.22
N ARG A 63 6.56 21.12 1.65
CA ARG A 63 7.21 22.40 1.41
C ARG A 63 7.55 22.42 -0.07
N PRO A 64 6.99 23.34 -0.89
CA PRO A 64 7.59 23.56 -2.19
C PRO A 64 9.07 23.86 -1.92
N GLU A 65 9.96 23.12 -2.57
CA GLU A 65 11.38 23.43 -2.55
C GLU A 65 11.49 24.89 -2.96
N ALA A 66 11.93 25.74 -2.04
CA ALA A 66 12.16 27.14 -2.35
C ALA A 66 13.36 27.16 -3.30
N THR A 67 13.09 27.22 -4.60
CA THR A 67 14.12 27.42 -5.60
C THR A 67 14.83 28.74 -5.27
N PRO A 68 16.15 28.73 -5.03
CA PRO A 68 16.91 29.95 -4.73
C PRO A 68 16.94 30.92 -5.91
#